data_AF-A0A3M1HL82-F1
#
_entry.id   AF-A0A3M1HL82-F1
#
_cell.length_a   1.000
_cell.length_b   1.000
_cell.length_c   1.000
_cell.angle_alpha   90.00
_cell.angle_beta   90.00
_cell.angle_gamma   90.00
#
_symmetry.space_group_name_H-M   'P 1'
#
loop_
_entity.id
_entity.type
_entity.pdbx_description
1 polymer ?
#
loop_
_entity_poly.entity_id
_entity_poly.type
_entity_poly.pdbx_seq_one_letter_code
_entity_poly.pdbx_strand_id
1 'polypeptide(L)'
;MKSELERRFLQHLYETGRRLPDQAQPLLPDYPARPDFYYEEARACVFCDGPVHDQPEVRAEDDRVRGDLRDLGYRMIVIRYDQDLEEQTQKYADVFG
;
A
#
# COMPACT_ATOMS: atom_id res chain seq x y z
N MET A 1 -8.23 -2.50 13.04
CA MET A 1 -6.81 -2.92 12.87
C MET A 1 -6.22 -2.32 11.60
N LYS A 2 -6.81 -2.57 10.43
CA LYS A 2 -6.39 -1.96 9.16
C LYS A 2 -6.42 -0.42 9.14
N SER A 3 -7.56 0.18 9.48
CA SER A 3 -7.70 1.65 9.59
C SER A 3 -6.72 2.32 10.59
N GLU A 4 -6.31 1.61 11.65
CA GLU A 4 -5.30 2.14 12.58
C GLU A 4 -3.89 2.07 11.98
N LEU A 5 -3.58 1.03 11.19
CA LEU A 5 -2.34 0.96 10.44
C LEU A 5 -2.26 2.04 9.36
N GLU A 6 -3.35 2.27 8.61
CA GLU A 6 -3.47 3.36 7.65
C GLU A 6 -3.16 4.73 8.30
N ARG A 7 -3.76 4.98 9.47
CA ARG A 7 -3.54 6.21 10.24
C ARG A 7 -2.08 6.34 10.67
N ARG A 8 -1.49 5.29 11.24
CA ARG A 8 -0.09 5.26 11.68
C ARG A 8 0.88 5.45 10.52
N PHE A 9 0.59 4.85 9.37
CA PHE A 9 1.38 5.00 8.15
C PHE A 9 1.38 6.45 7.64
N LEU A 10 0.20 7.07 7.50
CA LEU A 10 0.09 8.47 7.10
C LEU A 10 0.79 9.42 8.09
N GLN A 11 0.60 9.18 9.39
CA GLN A 11 1.25 9.95 10.44
C GLN A 11 2.77 9.85 10.33
N HIS A 12 3.30 8.65 10.13
CA HIS A 12 4.74 8.43 9.97
C HIS A 12 5.31 9.14 8.74
N LEU A 13 4.63 9.08 7.58
CA LEU A 13 5.05 9.82 6.39
C LEU A 13 5.10 11.33 6.65
N TYR A 14 4.07 11.87 7.30
CA TYR A 14 3.99 13.29 7.62
C TYR A 14 5.12 13.73 8.58
N GLU A 15 5.32 12.99 9.67
CA GLU A 15 6.31 13.31 10.70
C GLU A 15 7.75 13.21 10.20
N THR A 16 8.02 12.33 9.22
CA THR A 16 9.33 12.14 8.59
C THR A 16 9.57 13.03 7.37
N GLY A 17 8.61 13.87 7.00
CA GLY A 17 8.73 14.77 5.84
C GLY A 17 8.67 14.06 4.48
N ARG A 18 8.10 12.85 4.45
CA ARG A 18 7.90 12.05 3.24
C ARG A 18 6.67 12.52 2.46
N ARG A 19 6.64 12.23 1.17
CA ARG A 19 5.52 12.47 0.27
C ARG A 19 4.30 11.70 0.78
N LEU A 20 3.18 12.42 0.90
CA LEU A 20 1.87 11.86 1.18
C LEU A 20 1.20 11.36 -0.11
N PRO A 21 0.27 10.39 -0.02
CA PRO A 21 -0.40 9.87 -1.20
C PRO A 21 -1.30 10.93 -1.87
N ASP A 22 -1.46 10.82 -3.18
CA ASP A 22 -2.31 11.70 -3.97
C ASP A 22 -3.80 11.39 -3.74
N GLN A 23 -4.13 10.11 -3.51
CA GLN A 23 -5.50 9.64 -3.30
C GLN A 23 -5.57 8.57 -2.19
N ALA A 24 -6.68 8.56 -1.44
CA ALA A 24 -7.01 7.52 -0.48
C ALA A 24 -8.22 6.71 -0.99
N GLN A 25 -8.10 5.38 -0.95
CA GLN A 25 -9.14 4.42 -1.37
C GLN A 25 -9.73 4.64 -2.79
N PRO A 26 -8.93 5.04 -3.81
CA PRO A 26 -9.47 5.23 -5.15
C PRO A 26 -9.94 3.91 -5.76
N LEU A 27 -10.95 3.98 -6.62
CA LEU A 27 -11.25 2.89 -7.54
C LEU A 27 -10.29 3.00 -8.71
N LEU A 28 -9.50 1.96 -8.99
CA LEU A 28 -8.60 1.97 -10.14
C LEU A 28 -9.42 1.91 -11.44
N PRO A 29 -9.00 2.63 -12.50
CA PRO A 29 -9.73 2.65 -13.77
C PRO A 29 -9.68 1.29 -14.48
N ASP A 30 -8.56 0.57 -14.35
CA ASP A 30 -8.25 -0.62 -15.16
C ASP A 30 -8.47 -1.93 -14.38
N TYR A 31 -8.78 -1.87 -13.08
CA TYR A 31 -8.91 -3.05 -12.23
C TYR A 31 -9.86 -2.81 -11.05
N PRO A 32 -10.70 -3.77 -10.63
CA PRO A 32 -11.64 -3.60 -9.52
C PRO A 32 -10.97 -3.71 -8.13
N ALA A 33 -9.75 -3.19 -7.97
CA ALA A 33 -9.11 -3.03 -6.66
C ALA A 33 -9.29 -1.62 -6.13
N ARG A 34 -9.28 -1.53 -4.80
CA ARG A 34 -9.22 -0.27 -4.05
C ARG A 34 -7.99 -0.31 -3.15
N PRO A 35 -6.83 0.20 -3.59
CA PRO A 35 -5.69 0.35 -2.69
C PRO A 35 -6.04 1.34 -1.59
N ASP A 36 -5.41 1.21 -0.43
CA ASP A 36 -5.65 2.14 0.68
C ASP A 36 -5.15 3.53 0.32
N PHE A 37 -4.02 3.58 -0.39
CA PHE A 37 -3.45 4.82 -0.92
C PHE A 37 -2.89 4.65 -2.33
N TYR A 38 -2.86 5.74 -3.09
CA TYR A 38 -2.35 5.76 -4.45
C TYR A 38 -1.44 6.97 -4.70
N TYR A 39 -0.35 6.71 -5.42
CA TYR A 39 0.60 7.71 -5.91
C TYR A 39 0.54 7.74 -7.44
N GLU A 40 0.06 8.83 -8.02
CA GLU A 40 -0.26 8.94 -9.44
C GLU A 40 1.00 8.87 -10.32
N GLU A 41 2.03 9.63 -9.94
CA GLU A 41 3.29 9.73 -10.70
C GLU A 41 4.02 8.39 -10.80
N ALA A 42 4.06 7.64 -9.70
CA ALA A 42 4.69 6.31 -9.64
C ALA A 42 3.75 5.18 -10.08
N ARG A 43 2.47 5.49 -10.36
CA ARG A 43 1.37 4.51 -10.50
C ARG A 43 1.41 3.45 -9.39
N ALA A 44 1.67 3.90 -8.15
CA ALA A 44 1.91 3.01 -7.03
C ALA A 44 0.65 2.86 -6.16
N CYS A 45 0.23 1.61 -5.96
CA CYS A 45 -0.87 1.18 -5.12
C CYS A 45 -0.32 0.69 -3.78
N VAL A 46 -0.68 1.34 -2.69
CA VAL A 46 -0.28 0.96 -1.34
C VAL A 46 -1.43 0.25 -0.63
N PHE A 47 -1.15 -0.91 -0.06
CA PHE A 47 -2.07 -1.72 0.74
C PHE A 47 -1.51 -1.87 2.15
N CYS A 48 -2.28 -1.47 3.14
CA CYS A 48 -1.97 -1.63 4.55
C CYS A 48 -2.54 -2.96 5.04
N ASP A 49 -1.69 -3.97 5.16
CA ASP A 49 -2.10 -5.32 5.54
C ASP A 49 -2.07 -5.46 7.07
N GLY A 50 -3.26 -5.45 7.68
CA GLY A 50 -3.46 -5.80 9.09
C GLY A 50 -3.35 -7.32 9.35
N PRO A 51 -3.47 -7.77 10.61
CA PRO A 51 -3.28 -9.19 10.98
C PRO A 51 -4.21 -10.20 10.30
N VAL A 52 -5.37 -9.74 9.82
CA VAL A 52 -6.32 -10.57 9.07
C VAL A 52 -5.72 -11.11 7.76
N HIS A 53 -4.72 -10.43 7.18
CA HIS A 53 -4.05 -10.84 5.95
C HIS A 53 -3.08 -12.02 6.12
N ASP A 54 -2.86 -12.51 7.35
CA ASP A 54 -2.03 -13.70 7.60
C ASP A 54 -2.78 -15.01 7.36
N GLN A 55 -4.09 -14.95 7.17
CA GLN A 55 -4.91 -16.11 6.84
C GLN A 55 -4.55 -16.61 5.42
N PRO A 56 -4.26 -17.91 5.24
CA PRO A 56 -3.82 -18.47 3.95
C PRO A 56 -4.77 -18.16 2.79
N GLU A 57 -6.08 -18.15 3.05
CA GLU A 57 -7.13 -17.88 2.07
C GLU A 57 -7.08 -16.43 1.58
N VAL A 58 -6.78 -15.49 2.48
CA VAL A 58 -6.63 -14.06 2.14
C VAL A 58 -5.35 -13.84 1.35
N ARG A 59 -4.26 -14.50 1.75
CA ARG A 59 -2.96 -14.39 1.08
C ARG A 59 -2.99 -14.86 -0.38
N ALA A 60 -3.70 -15.95 -0.67
CA ALA A 60 -3.80 -16.48 -2.04
C ALA A 60 -4.51 -15.49 -2.98
N GLU A 61 -5.58 -14.84 -2.51
CA GLU A 61 -6.28 -13.81 -3.27
C GLU A 61 -5.42 -12.54 -3.42
N ASP A 62 -4.72 -12.12 -2.37
CA ASP A 62 -3.79 -10.99 -2.43
C ASP A 62 -2.68 -11.23 -3.46
N ASP A 63 -2.14 -12.44 -3.56
CA ASP A 63 -1.13 -12.81 -4.55
C ASP A 63 -1.66 -12.80 -5.99
N ARG A 64 -2.93 -13.17 -6.20
CA ARG A 64 -3.60 -13.05 -7.50
C ARG A 64 -3.75 -11.59 -7.90
N VAL A 65 -4.30 -10.76 -7.02
CA VAL A 65 -4.46 -9.31 -7.24
C VAL A 65 -3.11 -8.64 -7.50
N ARG A 66 -2.05 -9.06 -6.79
CA ARG A 66 -0.66 -8.61 -7.02
C ARG A 66 -0.17 -8.90 -8.44
N GLY A 67 -0.47 -10.10 -8.95
CA GLY A 67 -0.15 -10.47 -10.33
C GLY A 67 -0.85 -9.54 -11.33
N ASP A 68 -2.17 -9.43 -11.21
CA ASP A 68 -3.00 -8.66 -12.14
C ASP A 68 -2.62 -7.18 -12.17
N LEU A 69 -2.41 -6.56 -11.01
CA LEU A 69 -1.99 -5.15 -10.92
C LEU A 69 -0.61 -4.90 -11.55
N ARG A 70 0.34 -5.82 -11.33
CA ARG A 70 1.66 -5.72 -11.94
C ARG A 70 1.59 -5.84 -13.47
N ASP A 71 0.76 -6.74 -13.98
CA ASP A 71 0.59 -6.94 -15.43
C ASP A 71 -0.08 -5.72 -16.10
N LEU A 72 -0.87 -4.97 -15.35
CA LEU A 72 -1.43 -3.66 -15.74
C LEU A 72 -0.46 -2.48 -15.54
N GLY A 73 0.79 -2.74 -15.13
CA GLY A 73 1.82 -1.73 -14.96
C GLY A 73 1.68 -0.89 -13.69
N TYR A 74 0.87 -1.33 -12.72
CA TYR A 74 0.86 -0.73 -11.39
C TYR A 74 2.03 -1.27 -10.56
N ARG A 75 2.62 -0.38 -9.76
CA ARG A 75 3.54 -0.79 -8.69
C ARG A 75 2.72 -1.11 -7.45
N MET A 76 2.92 -2.29 -6.87
CA MET A 76 2.24 -2.67 -5.64
C MET A 76 3.19 -2.59 -4.45
N ILE A 77 2.76 -1.90 -3.39
CA ILE A 77 3.48 -1.74 -2.14
C ILE A 77 2.58 -2.23 -1.03
N VAL A 78 3.12 -3.11 -0.18
CA VAL A 78 2.41 -3.63 0.98
C VAL A 78 3.10 -3.09 2.23
N ILE A 79 2.32 -2.44 3.09
CA ILE A 79 2.72 -1.99 4.41
C ILE A 79 2.15 -2.96 5.43
N ARG A 80 3.02 -3.71 6.08
CA ARG A 80 2.72 -4.75 7.05
C ARG A 80 2.61 -4.20 8.46
N TYR A 81 1.60 -4.65 9.20
CA TYR A 81 1.36 -4.22 10.58
C TYR A 81 2.44 -4.67 11.57
N ASP A 82 3.11 -5.79 11.26
CA ASP A 82 4.10 -6.49 12.09
C ASP A 82 5.55 -6.14 11.71
N GLN A 83 5.73 -5.13 10.86
CA GLN A 83 7.04 -4.64 10.42
C GLN A 83 7.19 -3.16 10.79
N ASP A 84 8.44 -2.72 10.93
CA ASP A 84 8.76 -1.33 11.20
C ASP A 84 8.36 -0.43 10.01
N LEU A 85 7.78 0.75 10.29
CA LEU A 85 7.31 1.65 9.23
C LEU A 85 8.45 2.40 8.54
N GLU A 86 9.53 2.71 9.27
CA GLU A 86 10.68 3.41 8.70
C GLU A 86 11.42 2.48 7.73
N GLU A 87 11.69 1.23 8.13
CA GLU A 87 12.33 0.24 7.25
C GLU A 87 11.51 0.01 5.97
N GLN A 88 10.19 -0.10 6.11
CA GLN A 88 9.29 -0.30 4.97
C GLN A 88 9.24 0.92 4.05
N THR A 89 9.18 2.14 4.59
CA THR A 89 9.15 3.35 3.76
C THR A 89 10.49 3.60 3.07
N GLN A 90 11.62 3.35 3.73
CA GLN A 90 12.95 3.46 3.12
C GLN A 90 13.13 2.52 1.93
N LYS A 91 12.54 1.32 1.97
CA LYS A 91 12.58 0.36 0.85
C LYS A 91 11.93 0.92 -0.43
N TYR A 92 11.05 1.90 -0.30
CA TYR A 92 10.34 2.54 -1.41
C TYR A 92 10.53 4.07 -1.39
N ALA A 93 11.73 4.53 -1.02
CA ALA A 93 12.05 5.96 -0.97
C ALA A 93 11.80 6.69 -2.30
N ASP A 94 11.93 6.00 -3.44
CA ASP A 94 11.62 6.58 -4.74
C ASP A 94 10.11 6.88 -4.96
N VAL A 95 9.22 6.32 -4.13
CA VAL A 95 7.78 6.65 -4.10
C VAL A 95 7.46 7.66 -3.00
N PHE A 96 8.07 7.49 -1.83
CA PHE A 96 7.75 8.26 -0.63
C PHE A 96 8.64 9.50 -0.43
N GLY A 97 9.63 9.77 -1.27
CA GLY A 97 10.58 10.88 -1.10
C GLY A 97 11.83 10.45 -0.35
#